data_AF-A0A364NSB8-F1
#
_entry.id   AF-A0A364NSB8-F1
#
_cell.length_a   1.000
_cell.length_b   1.000
_cell.length_c   1.000
_cell.angle_alpha   90.00
_cell.angle_beta   90.00
_cell.angle_gamma   90.00
#
_symmetry.space_group_name_H-M   'P 1'
#
loop_
_entity.id
_entity.type
_entity.pdbx_description
1 polymer ?
#
loop_
_entity_poly.entity_id
_entity_poly.type
_entity_poly.pdbx_seq_one_letter_code
_entity_poly.pdbx_strand_id
1 'polypeptide(L)'
;MSQCSICLAAANMTKKLIPHVQSGDRFIKVGEPHGKIWQVVNLSIAVDGILHARLQDDSRINGSMTIAAGVLTDPRFWSVALPI
;
A
#
# COMPACT_ATOMS: atom_id res chain seq x y z
N MET A 1 -2.04 -35.73 -34.36
CA MET A 1 -1.12 -34.76 -33.72
C MET A 1 -1.88 -34.09 -32.60
N SER A 2 -1.36 -34.27 -31.40
CA SER A 2 -2.00 -33.95 -30.12
C SER A 2 -1.88 -32.46 -29.80
N GLN A 3 -2.96 -31.82 -29.36
CA GLN A 3 -2.85 -30.70 -28.42
C GLN A 3 -4.04 -30.71 -27.47
N CYS A 4 -3.75 -31.20 -26.26
CA CYS A 4 -4.55 -31.05 -25.06
C CYS A 4 -4.11 -29.76 -24.34
N SER A 5 -4.92 -29.33 -23.37
CA SER A 5 -4.54 -28.50 -22.21
C SER A 5 -4.57 -26.97 -22.40
N ILE A 6 -5.68 -26.29 -22.03
CA ILE A 6 -5.96 -25.87 -20.63
C ILE A 6 -7.21 -24.97 -20.61
N CYS A 7 -8.06 -25.24 -19.63
CA CYS A 7 -9.29 -24.57 -19.28
C CYS A 7 -9.06 -23.06 -19.02
N LEU A 8 -9.71 -22.20 -19.81
CA LEU A 8 -9.89 -20.79 -19.48
C LEU A 8 -11.01 -20.68 -18.44
N ALA A 9 -10.68 -20.98 -17.19
CA ALA A 9 -11.60 -20.87 -16.06
C ALA A 9 -11.61 -19.45 -15.50
N ALA A 10 -12.82 -19.02 -15.13
CA ALA A 10 -13.17 -17.94 -14.21
C ALA A 10 -12.87 -16.51 -14.71
N ALA A 11 -13.87 -15.78 -15.20
CA ALA A 11 -14.92 -15.13 -14.44
C ALA A 11 -14.42 -14.00 -13.52
N ASN A 12 -15.16 -12.89 -13.61
CA ASN A 12 -15.43 -11.91 -12.58
C ASN A 12 -14.55 -10.66 -12.54
N MET A 13 -15.22 -9.62 -13.05
CA MET A 13 -15.40 -8.34 -12.35
C MET A 13 -14.13 -7.54 -12.18
N THR A 14 -14.12 -6.37 -12.80
CA THR A 14 -13.28 -5.23 -12.43
C THR A 14 -13.48 -4.90 -10.94
N LYS A 15 -12.93 -5.72 -10.04
CA LYS A 15 -12.55 -5.28 -8.72
C LYS A 15 -11.61 -4.13 -9.01
N LYS A 16 -12.03 -2.90 -8.69
CA LYS A 16 -11.11 -1.79 -8.41
C LYS A 16 -9.87 -2.44 -7.81
N LEU A 17 -8.73 -2.38 -8.49
CA LEU A 17 -7.46 -2.73 -7.87
C LEU A 17 -7.42 -1.85 -6.64
N ILE A 18 -7.81 -2.40 -5.49
CA ILE A 18 -7.55 -1.76 -4.21
C ILE A 18 -6.04 -1.74 -4.22
N PRO A 19 -5.42 -0.55 -4.25
CA PRO A 19 -3.98 -0.47 -4.32
C PRO A 19 -3.46 -1.34 -3.17
N HIS A 20 -2.61 -2.31 -3.51
CA HIS A 20 -2.16 -3.39 -2.63
C HIS A 20 -1.26 -2.85 -1.51
N VAL A 21 -1.76 -1.95 -0.68
CA VAL A 21 -1.10 -1.50 0.55
C VAL A 21 -1.40 -2.55 1.60
N GLN A 22 -0.34 -3.10 2.18
CA GLN A 22 -0.38 -4.12 3.21
C GLN A 22 0.32 -3.61 4.48
N SER A 23 -0.06 -4.19 5.62
CA SER A 23 0.70 -3.98 6.86
C SER A 23 2.12 -4.52 6.69
N GLY A 24 3.11 -3.74 7.10
CA GLY A 24 4.53 -4.03 6.90
C GLY A 24 5.14 -3.28 5.71
N ASP A 25 4.32 -2.78 4.78
CA ASP A 25 4.82 -1.97 3.68
C ASP A 25 5.49 -0.71 4.19
N ARG A 26 6.58 -0.33 3.54
CA ARG A 26 7.36 0.85 3.89
C ARG A 26 7.27 1.86 2.76
N PHE A 27 7.06 3.11 3.14
CA PHE A 27 6.93 4.22 2.21
C PHE A 27 7.82 5.37 2.65
N ILE A 28 8.31 6.12 1.68
CA ILE A 28 9.03 7.38 1.88
C ILE A 28 8.18 8.47 1.27
N LYS A 29 7.99 9.55 2.00
CA LYS A 29 7.30 10.73 1.48
C LYS A 29 8.22 11.48 0.53
N VAL A 30 7.73 11.75 -0.68
CA VAL A 30 8.47 12.47 -1.72
C VAL A 30 8.70 13.91 -1.26
N GLY A 31 9.95 14.37 -1.34
CA GLY A 31 10.36 15.70 -0.88
C GLY A 31 10.69 15.81 0.61
N GLU A 32 10.60 14.71 1.37
CA GLU A 32 11.05 14.70 2.77
C GLU A 32 12.60 14.67 2.82
N PRO A 33 13.28 15.71 3.35
CA PRO A 33 14.73 15.87 3.21
C PRO A 33 15.55 14.81 3.97
N HIS A 34 14.95 14.13 4.94
CA HIS A 34 15.62 13.14 5.78
C HIS A 34 15.37 11.68 5.37
N GLY A 35 14.69 11.43 4.23
CA GLY A 35 14.43 10.05 3.78
C GLY A 35 13.64 9.23 4.80
N LYS A 36 12.76 9.91 5.56
CA LYS A 36 12.01 9.32 6.66
C LYS A 36 11.16 8.14 6.18
N ILE A 37 11.41 6.96 6.73
CA ILE A 37 10.70 5.73 6.38
C ILE A 37 9.47 5.59 7.27
N TRP A 38 8.33 5.44 6.62
CA TRP A 38 7.04 5.22 7.25
C TRP A 38 6.58 3.80 6.98
N GLN A 39 6.46 2.99 8.04
CA GLN A 39 5.95 1.63 7.95
C GLN A 39 4.45 1.61 8.22
N VAL A 40 3.69 0.93 7.39
CA VAL A 40 2.28 0.62 7.65
C VAL A 40 2.21 -0.37 8.80
N VAL A 41 1.68 0.06 9.94
CA VAL A 41 1.53 -0.79 11.14
C VAL A 41 0.10 -1.31 11.29
N ASN A 42 -0.87 -0.63 10.69
CA ASN A 42 -2.26 -1.08 10.72
C ASN A 42 -3.03 -0.54 9.51
N LEU A 43 -4.04 -1.30 9.08
CA LEU A 43 -5.00 -0.91 8.07
C LEU A 43 -6.40 -0.99 8.67
N SER A 44 -7.19 0.06 8.56
CA SER A 44 -8.56 0.10 9.06
C SER A 44 -9.48 0.74 8.04
N ILE A 45 -10.69 0.19 7.89
CA ILE A 45 -11.73 0.80 7.05
C ILE A 45 -12.53 1.74 7.96
N ALA A 46 -12.58 3.02 7.59
CA ALA A 46 -13.39 4.01 8.28
C ALA A 46 -14.88 3.83 7.97
N VAL A 47 -15.75 4.49 8.74
CA VAL A 47 -17.22 4.38 8.62
C VAL A 47 -17.73 4.80 7.23
N ASP A 48 -16.99 5.67 6.54
CA ASP A 48 -17.24 6.13 5.18
C ASP A 48 -16.84 5.10 4.09
N GLY A 49 -16.28 3.96 4.48
CA GLY A 49 -15.80 2.92 3.58
C GLY A 49 -14.41 3.17 2.99
N ILE A 50 -13.69 4.21 3.44
CA ILE A 50 -12.34 4.52 2.98
C ILE A 50 -11.32 3.68 3.78
N LEU A 51 -10.40 3.03 3.06
CA LEU A 51 -9.29 2.32 3.68
C LEU A 51 -8.24 3.33 4.16
N HIS A 52 -7.99 3.34 5.46
CA HIS A 52 -6.94 4.12 6.11
C HIS A 52 -5.76 3.23 6.48
N ALA A 53 -4.56 3.75 6.24
CA ALA A 53 -3.31 3.19 6.68
C ALA A 53 -2.76 4.01 7.85
N ARG A 54 -2.50 3.33 8.96
CA ARG A 54 -1.74 3.88 10.07
C ARG A 54 -0.27 3.61 9.79
N LEU A 55 0.48 4.68 9.63
CA LEU A 55 1.92 4.66 9.45
C LEU A 55 2.60 4.97 10.77
N GLN A 56 3.72 4.30 11.00
CA GLN A 56 4.64 4.59 12.07
C GLN A 56 6.01 4.90 11.49
N ASP A 57 6.61 5.95 12.01
CA ASP A 57 7.98 6.30 11.73
C ASP A 57 8.92 5.23 12.31
N ASP A 58 9.82 4.72 11.48
CA ASP A 58 10.86 3.78 11.90
C ASP A 58 12.01 4.48 12.67
N SER A 59 12.01 5.82 12.71
CA SER A 59 12.98 6.61 13.48
C SER A 59 12.65 6.65 14.98
N ARG A 60 13.68 6.95 15.79
CA ARG A 60 13.60 7.04 17.26
C ARG A 60 12.58 8.05 17.80
N ILE A 61 12.06 8.93 16.94
CA ILE A 61 11.11 9.99 17.32
C ILE A 61 9.68 9.46 17.44
N ASN A 62 9.41 8.21 17.01
CA ASN A 62 8.14 7.51 17.24
C ASN A 62 6.91 8.27 16.71
N GLY A 63 7.06 8.94 15.56
CA GLY A 63 5.96 9.60 14.88
C GLY A 63 4.89 8.60 14.42
N SER A 64 3.62 8.97 14.51
CA SER A 64 2.53 8.19 13.91
C SER A 64 1.64 9.09 13.08
N MET A 65 1.13 8.57 11.97
CA MET A 65 0.14 9.24 11.14
C MET A 65 -0.88 8.26 10.61
N THR A 66 -2.07 8.76 10.30
CA THR A 66 -3.12 7.99 9.64
C THR A 66 -3.50 8.71 8.36
N ILE A 67 -3.44 8.02 7.24
CA ILE A 67 -3.79 8.58 5.92
C ILE A 67 -4.61 7.58 5.12
N ALA A 68 -5.34 8.03 4.11
CA ALA A 68 -6.02 7.11 3.20
C ALA A 68 -5.00 6.26 2.44
N ALA A 69 -5.17 4.94 2.45
CA ALA A 69 -4.27 3.97 1.81
C ALA A 69 -4.13 4.23 0.30
N GLY A 70 -5.16 4.78 -0.35
CA GLY A 70 -5.08 5.20 -1.75
C GLY A 70 -4.02 6.27 -2.02
N VAL A 71 -3.76 7.16 -1.06
CA VAL A 71 -2.77 8.23 -1.19
C VAL A 71 -1.34 7.66 -1.20
N LEU A 72 -1.10 6.56 -0.49
CA LEU A 72 0.21 5.86 -0.49
C LEU A 72 0.61 5.32 -1.86
N THR A 73 -0.37 5.17 -2.76
CA THR A 73 -0.12 4.70 -4.13
C THR A 73 0.03 5.82 -5.14
N ASP A 74 -0.03 7.09 -4.70
CA ASP A 74 0.29 8.22 -5.54
C ASP A 74 1.82 8.48 -5.52
N PRO A 75 2.55 8.17 -6.60
CA PRO A 75 4.00 8.32 -6.68
C PRO A 75 4.45 9.78 -6.62
N ARG A 76 3.54 10.75 -6.75
CA ARG A 76 3.85 12.18 -6.59
C ARG A 76 4.09 12.55 -5.13
N PHE A 77 3.54 11.77 -4.20
CA PHE A 77 3.62 12.03 -2.77
C PHE A 77 4.35 10.93 -2.00
N TRP A 78 4.28 9.68 -2.47
CA TRP A 78 4.83 8.53 -1.76
C TRP A 78 5.56 7.59 -2.70
N SER A 79 6.75 7.16 -2.30
CA SER A 79 7.52 6.12 -2.97
C SER A 79 7.61 4.90 -2.08
N VAL A 80 7.48 3.70 -2.67
CA VAL A 80 7.69 2.44 -1.95
C VAL A 80 9.16 2.33 -1.57
N ALA A 81 9.43 2.13 -0.27
CA ALA A 81 10.75 1.79 0.22
C ALA A 81 10.91 0.26 0.14
N LEU A 82 11.54 -0.21 -0.92
CA LEU A 82 11.84 -1.63 -1.06
C LEU A 82 12.82 -2.06 0.06
N PRO A 83 12.60 -3.23 0.69
CA PRO A 83 13.62 -3.81 1.55
C PRO A 83 14.86 -4.10 0.70
N ILE A 84 16.02 -3.62 1.17
CA ILE A 84 17.34 -3.91 0.59
C ILE A 84 17.77 -5.31 1.05
#